data_AF-A0A3M7BGL8-F1
#
_entry.id   AF-A0A3M7BGL8-F1
#
_cell.length_a   1.000
_cell.length_b   1.000
_cell.length_c   1.000
_cell.angle_alpha   90.00
_cell.angle_beta   90.00
_cell.angle_gamma   90.00
#
_symmetry.space_group_name_H-M   'P 1'
#
loop_
_entity.id
_entity.type
_entity.pdbx_description
1 polymer ?
#
loop_
_entity_poly.entity_id
_entity_poly.type
_entity_poly.pdbx_seq_one_letter_code
_entity_poly.pdbx_strand_id
1 'polypeptide(L)'
;MSHEIRTPMNGIIGMTQFTLDTELEQNQRDMLNIVFSLANSLLTIIDDILDISKIEANRMILEEEPFSLRGLVFNSLKSLAVRANEKDISLVYDVDASVPDYIVGDSFRLRQIILNLAGNAIKFTEHGEVRVKIMAEKSVICGEGEVVVKFAVSDTGIGIHSNKLDLIFDTFQQADGSTTRKFGGTGLGLSISRRLVTLMRGKMWVESTYGSGSTFFFTCIAQVGPSDLAKIMPQLQQYRKHKVLFIDQGETGCAEDVCENLRALDLVPCVYGKSRPPPERPDELFDCVIVDQVDTAQKLRNMERFKYVPIVMLAPSISVSFKTALENGISSYMTTPCLPIDLGNALIPALEGRAAPSSSDQSRTFEILLAEDNAVNQKLAVKILMKHNHKVTVANNGLEAFEAIKKKRFDIVLMDVQMPVMGGFEATAKIREFERDNGFRRSPIIALTAHAMLGDREKCIQAQMDEYLSKPLKPNQLIQTILKCGTLGGALLDRRTENSNSYTEDRKGQESPSSSRLNTPKRPGMNDRGFTEGGPGGMESPAISSAEQDDPMQRVT
;
A
#
# COMPACT_ATOMS: atom_id res chain seq x y z
N MET A 1 -23.37 -2.89 21.27
CA MET A 1 -24.06 -2.20 20.16
C MET A 1 -23.21 -2.13 18.88
N SER A 2 -22.08 -1.39 18.84
CA SER A 2 -21.33 -1.18 17.57
C SER A 2 -20.93 -2.47 16.84
N HIS A 3 -20.42 -3.48 17.55
CA HIS A 3 -20.09 -4.77 16.93
C HIS A 3 -21.34 -5.55 16.49
N GLU A 4 -22.44 -5.54 17.25
CA GLU A 4 -23.70 -6.20 16.84
C GLU A 4 -24.29 -5.63 15.54
N ILE A 5 -24.04 -4.36 15.21
CA ILE A 5 -24.52 -3.75 13.97
C ILE A 5 -23.50 -3.93 12.82
N ARG A 6 -22.20 -3.76 13.10
CA ARG A 6 -21.16 -3.89 12.07
C ARG A 6 -21.00 -5.32 11.56
N THR A 7 -21.18 -6.33 12.41
CA THR A 7 -21.03 -7.75 12.04
C THR A 7 -22.02 -8.21 10.95
N PRO A 8 -23.36 -8.04 11.10
CA PRO A 8 -24.30 -8.40 10.05
C PRO A 8 -24.16 -7.53 8.79
N MET A 9 -23.81 -6.24 8.92
CA MET A 9 -23.54 -5.38 7.76
C MET A 9 -22.34 -5.88 6.94
N ASN A 10 -21.24 -6.23 7.60
CA ASN A 10 -20.07 -6.84 6.95
C ASN A 10 -20.41 -8.21 6.35
N GLY A 11 -21.31 -8.97 6.98
CA GLY A 11 -21.86 -10.21 6.42
C GLY A 11 -22.62 -9.98 5.11
N ILE A 12 -23.53 -8.99 5.07
CA ILE A 12 -24.28 -8.61 3.86
C ILE A 12 -23.32 -8.15 2.75
N ILE A 13 -22.37 -7.26 3.07
CA ILE A 13 -21.38 -6.74 2.12
C ILE A 13 -20.50 -7.89 1.58
N GLY A 14 -19.99 -8.77 2.45
CA GLY A 14 -19.16 -9.91 2.08
C GLY A 14 -19.89 -10.93 1.21
N MET A 15 -21.11 -11.33 1.59
CA MET A 15 -21.93 -12.25 0.79
C MET A 15 -22.31 -11.64 -0.56
N THR A 16 -22.59 -10.33 -0.61
CA THR A 16 -22.88 -9.63 -1.87
C THR A 16 -21.63 -9.61 -2.78
N GLN A 17 -20.45 -9.35 -2.20
CA GLN A 17 -19.17 -9.38 -2.93
C GLN A 17 -18.86 -10.79 -3.46
N PHE A 18 -18.92 -11.82 -2.61
CA PHE A 18 -18.71 -13.21 -3.05
C PHE A 18 -19.71 -13.63 -4.14
N THR A 19 -20.95 -13.12 -4.11
CA THR A 19 -21.92 -13.36 -5.20
C THR A 19 -21.55 -12.58 -6.46
N LEU A 20 -21.09 -11.32 -6.35
CA LEU A 20 -20.57 -10.55 -7.50
C LEU A 20 -19.33 -11.17 -8.14
N ASP A 21 -18.56 -11.97 -7.41
CA ASP A 21 -17.37 -12.67 -7.92
C ASP A 21 -17.70 -13.97 -8.67
N THR A 22 -18.96 -14.41 -8.75
CA THR A 22 -19.39 -15.59 -9.54
C THR A 22 -19.83 -15.25 -10.97
N GLU A 23 -20.11 -16.28 -11.77
CA GLU A 23 -20.77 -16.15 -13.07
C GLU A 23 -22.24 -15.76 -12.87
N LEU A 24 -22.60 -14.55 -13.32
CA LEU A 24 -23.90 -13.91 -13.14
C LEU A 24 -24.40 -13.35 -14.48
N GLU A 25 -25.72 -13.29 -14.67
CA GLU A 25 -26.32 -12.49 -15.73
C GLU A 25 -26.13 -10.99 -15.47
N GLN A 26 -26.12 -10.17 -16.54
CA GLN A 26 -25.91 -8.73 -16.44
C GLN A 26 -26.90 -8.06 -15.47
N ASN A 27 -28.20 -8.36 -15.59
CA ASN A 27 -29.24 -7.84 -14.70
C ASN A 27 -29.01 -8.21 -13.22
N GLN A 28 -28.55 -9.44 -12.94
CA GLN A 28 -28.25 -9.91 -11.59
C GLN A 28 -27.03 -9.17 -11.02
N ARG A 29 -25.98 -9.01 -11.82
CA ARG A 29 -24.78 -8.25 -11.48
C ARG A 29 -25.09 -6.78 -11.19
N ASP A 30 -25.95 -6.15 -11.98
CA ASP A 30 -26.34 -4.75 -11.78
C ASP A 30 -27.21 -4.59 -10.52
N MET A 31 -28.16 -5.50 -10.25
CA MET A 31 -28.91 -5.52 -9.00
C MET A 31 -27.98 -5.72 -7.78
N LEU A 32 -27.02 -6.63 -7.85
CA LEU A 32 -26.07 -6.88 -6.75
C LEU A 32 -25.08 -5.72 -6.56
N ASN A 33 -24.66 -5.03 -7.63
CA ASN A 33 -23.89 -3.79 -7.55
C ASN A 33 -24.67 -2.69 -6.80
N ILE A 34 -25.98 -2.57 -7.06
CA ILE A 34 -26.87 -1.65 -6.34
C ILE A 34 -26.98 -2.05 -4.86
N VAL A 35 -27.20 -3.33 -4.54
CA VAL A 35 -27.25 -3.84 -3.16
C VAL A 35 -25.92 -3.57 -2.43
N PHE A 36 -24.79 -3.83 -3.07
CA PHE A 36 -23.45 -3.57 -2.52
C PHE A 36 -23.25 -2.07 -2.23
N SER A 37 -23.61 -1.20 -3.16
CA SER A 37 -23.53 0.27 -3.00
C SER A 37 -24.42 0.77 -1.86
N LEU A 38 -25.65 0.25 -1.75
CA LEU A 38 -26.59 0.58 -0.67
C LEU A 38 -26.10 0.06 0.69
N ALA A 39 -25.54 -1.14 0.76
CA ALA A 39 -25.02 -1.71 2.01
C ALA A 39 -23.80 -0.94 2.52
N ASN A 40 -22.86 -0.58 1.64
CA ASN A 40 -21.74 0.30 1.99
C ASN A 40 -22.22 1.69 2.41
N SER A 41 -23.21 2.27 1.72
CA SER A 41 -23.82 3.55 2.10
C SER A 41 -24.47 3.49 3.48
N LEU A 42 -25.22 2.42 3.78
CA LEU A 42 -25.85 2.23 5.09
C LEU A 42 -24.81 2.02 6.20
N LEU A 43 -23.72 1.28 5.94
CA LEU A 43 -22.62 1.13 6.88
C LEU A 43 -21.97 2.49 7.22
N THR A 44 -21.77 3.38 6.23
CA THR A 44 -21.29 4.74 6.47
C THR A 44 -22.24 5.52 7.38
N ILE A 45 -23.56 5.44 7.17
CA ILE A 45 -24.57 6.11 8.03
C ILE A 45 -24.53 5.55 9.46
N ILE A 46 -24.34 4.24 9.61
CA ILE A 46 -24.21 3.58 10.92
C ILE A 46 -22.95 4.05 11.65
N ASP A 47 -21.81 4.10 10.96
CA ASP A 47 -20.56 4.56 11.56
C ASP A 47 -20.59 6.07 11.90
N ASP A 48 -21.21 6.92 11.07
CA ASP A 48 -21.52 8.33 11.39
C ASP A 48 -22.30 8.47 12.72
N ILE A 49 -23.38 7.69 12.88
CA ILE A 49 -24.22 7.72 14.09
C ILE A 49 -23.47 7.18 15.32
N LEU A 50 -22.63 6.16 15.13
CA LEU A 50 -21.80 5.60 16.21
C LEU A 50 -20.68 6.56 16.62
N ASP A 51 -20.10 7.33 15.68
CA ASP A 51 -19.12 8.36 15.99
C ASP A 51 -19.75 9.53 16.75
N ILE A 52 -20.94 10.01 16.36
CA ILE A 52 -21.72 10.99 17.14
C ILE A 52 -21.96 10.48 18.56
N SER A 53 -22.41 9.23 18.70
CA SER A 53 -22.69 8.60 19.99
C SER A 53 -21.45 8.45 20.87
N LYS A 54 -20.27 8.23 20.28
CA LYS A 54 -18.98 8.22 20.99
C LYS A 54 -18.57 9.63 21.43
N ILE A 55 -18.71 10.63 20.56
CA ILE A 55 -18.33 12.02 20.86
C ILE A 55 -19.19 12.57 22.00
N GLU A 56 -20.52 12.43 21.92
CA GLU A 56 -21.44 12.98 22.93
C GLU A 56 -21.29 12.31 24.30
N ALA A 57 -20.86 11.05 24.33
CA ALA A 57 -20.52 10.35 25.55
C ALA A 57 -19.09 10.64 26.06
N ASN A 58 -18.34 11.56 25.44
CA ASN A 58 -16.91 11.83 25.68
C ASN A 58 -16.04 10.55 25.66
N ARG A 59 -16.39 9.60 24.77
CA ARG A 59 -15.73 8.30 24.56
C ARG A 59 -15.11 8.14 23.17
N MET A 60 -14.94 9.24 22.44
CA MET A 60 -14.07 9.26 21.27
C MET A 60 -12.63 9.57 21.73
N ILE A 61 -11.74 8.61 21.48
CA ILE A 61 -10.30 8.74 21.62
C ILE A 61 -9.75 8.96 20.21
N LEU A 62 -8.80 9.87 20.04
CA LEU A 62 -8.03 10.03 18.81
C LEU A 62 -6.79 9.12 18.87
N GLU A 63 -6.40 8.54 17.74
CA GLU A 63 -5.16 7.79 17.61
C GLU A 63 -3.98 8.75 17.31
N GLU A 64 -2.80 8.49 17.89
CA GLU A 64 -1.59 9.31 17.68
C GLU A 64 -0.55 8.50 16.91
N GLU A 65 -0.71 8.42 15.58
CA GLU A 65 0.23 7.73 14.68
C GLU A 65 1.02 8.71 13.78
N PRO A 66 2.25 8.38 13.38
CA PRO A 66 3.07 9.24 12.52
C PRO A 66 2.88 8.94 11.02
N PHE A 67 2.33 9.88 10.26
CA PHE A 67 1.94 9.70 8.85
C PHE A 67 2.40 10.85 7.92
N SER A 68 2.43 10.59 6.61
CA SER A 68 2.67 11.60 5.56
C SER A 68 1.39 12.39 5.27
N LEU A 69 1.38 13.68 5.58
CA LEU A 69 0.23 14.57 5.37
C LEU A 69 -0.13 14.72 3.90
N ARG A 70 0.85 15.02 3.03
CA ARG A 70 0.62 15.17 1.58
C ARG A 70 0.15 13.85 0.99
N GLY A 71 0.77 12.74 1.36
CA GLY A 71 0.36 11.40 0.95
C GLY A 71 -1.07 11.05 1.38
N LEU A 72 -1.47 11.39 2.60
CA LEU A 72 -2.82 11.16 3.11
C LEU A 72 -3.87 11.95 2.32
N VAL A 73 -3.68 13.26 2.18
CA VAL A 73 -4.66 14.14 1.49
C VAL A 73 -4.71 13.82 0.01
N PHE A 74 -3.56 13.70 -0.67
CA PHE A 74 -3.51 13.37 -2.09
C PHE A 74 -4.23 12.06 -2.40
N ASN A 75 -3.97 10.98 -1.65
CA ASN A 75 -4.65 9.71 -1.86
C ASN A 75 -6.14 9.73 -1.45
N SER A 76 -6.56 10.66 -0.59
CA SER A 76 -7.99 10.89 -0.28
C SER A 76 -8.72 11.56 -1.45
N LEU A 77 -8.10 12.56 -2.07
CA LEU A 77 -8.68 13.25 -3.22
C LEU A 77 -8.63 12.39 -4.49
N LYS A 78 -7.61 11.53 -4.63
CA LYS A 78 -7.48 10.54 -5.70
C LYS A 78 -8.68 9.59 -5.81
N SER A 79 -9.33 9.23 -4.70
CA SER A 79 -10.56 8.41 -4.73
C SER A 79 -11.81 9.19 -5.13
N LEU A 80 -11.78 10.53 -5.08
CA LEU A 80 -12.87 11.40 -5.52
C LEU A 80 -12.70 11.89 -6.96
N ALA A 81 -11.49 11.81 -7.52
CA ALA A 81 -11.14 12.30 -8.85
C ALA A 81 -12.04 11.73 -9.98
N VAL A 82 -12.48 10.47 -9.89
CA VAL A 82 -13.40 9.86 -10.86
C VAL A 82 -14.74 10.62 -10.87
N ARG A 83 -15.33 10.88 -9.70
CA ARG A 83 -16.60 11.60 -9.55
C ARG A 83 -16.50 13.08 -9.94
N ALA A 84 -15.32 13.68 -9.79
CA ALA A 84 -15.06 15.03 -10.30
C ALA A 84 -15.01 15.04 -11.83
N ASN A 85 -14.27 14.10 -12.44
CA ASN A 85 -14.18 13.96 -13.90
C ASN A 85 -15.54 13.60 -14.54
N GLU A 86 -16.39 12.81 -13.88
CA GLU A 86 -17.76 12.49 -14.33
C GLU A 86 -18.67 13.73 -14.45
N LYS A 87 -18.34 14.84 -13.75
CA LYS A 87 -19.01 16.15 -13.84
C LYS A 87 -18.22 17.21 -14.64
N ASP A 88 -17.05 16.84 -15.16
CA ASP A 88 -16.01 17.75 -15.67
C ASP A 88 -15.64 18.90 -14.69
N ILE A 89 -15.52 18.56 -13.41
CA ILE A 89 -15.01 19.46 -12.36
C ILE A 89 -13.49 19.29 -12.23
N SER A 90 -12.77 20.41 -12.28
CA SER A 90 -11.34 20.44 -11.97
C SER A 90 -11.12 20.24 -10.46
N LEU A 91 -10.75 19.02 -10.06
CA LEU A 91 -10.31 18.74 -8.68
C LEU A 91 -8.82 19.09 -8.55
N VAL A 92 -8.49 20.15 -7.82
CA VAL A 92 -7.12 20.68 -7.67
C VAL A 92 -6.56 20.41 -6.28
N TYR A 93 -5.33 19.90 -6.25
CA TYR A 93 -4.52 19.75 -5.05
C TYR A 93 -3.49 20.89 -4.97
N ASP A 94 -3.48 21.62 -3.85
CA ASP A 94 -2.70 22.83 -3.64
C ASP A 94 -1.94 22.74 -2.30
N VAL A 95 -0.61 22.78 -2.32
CA VAL A 95 0.23 22.66 -1.11
C VAL A 95 1.58 23.34 -1.30
N ASP A 96 2.05 24.02 -0.26
CA ASP A 96 3.37 24.65 -0.20
C ASP A 96 4.28 23.99 0.85
N ALA A 97 5.55 24.41 0.88
CA ALA A 97 6.56 23.91 1.82
C ALA A 97 6.41 24.45 3.26
N SER A 98 5.37 25.21 3.62
CA SER A 98 5.24 25.79 4.97
C SER A 98 4.87 24.78 6.06
N VAL A 99 4.34 23.61 5.69
CA VAL A 99 3.90 22.55 6.60
C VAL A 99 4.85 21.34 6.52
N PRO A 100 5.41 20.83 7.63
CA PRO A 100 6.13 19.55 7.64
C PRO A 100 5.26 18.41 7.09
N ASP A 101 5.84 17.45 6.36
CA ASP A 101 5.03 16.36 5.80
C ASP A 101 4.74 15.25 6.80
N TYR A 102 5.78 14.78 7.48
CA TYR A 102 5.64 13.75 8.50
C TYR A 102 5.14 14.39 9.80
N ILE A 103 3.92 14.04 10.22
CA ILE A 103 3.25 14.57 11.42
C ILE A 103 2.63 13.45 12.26
N VAL A 104 2.40 13.68 13.55
CA VAL A 104 1.72 12.76 14.46
C VAL A 104 0.28 13.19 14.71
N GLY A 105 -0.66 12.24 14.59
CA GLY A 105 -2.08 12.43 14.90
C GLY A 105 -2.95 11.34 14.28
N ASP A 106 -4.25 11.58 14.20
CA ASP A 106 -5.21 10.59 13.71
C ASP A 106 -5.41 10.71 12.19
N SER A 107 -4.72 9.85 11.43
CA SER A 107 -4.77 9.88 9.96
C SER A 107 -6.14 9.47 9.42
N PHE A 108 -6.86 8.59 10.12
CA PHE A 108 -8.19 8.13 9.73
C PHE A 108 -9.24 9.24 9.88
N ARG A 109 -9.23 9.96 11.00
CA ARG A 109 -10.15 11.08 11.24
C ARG A 109 -9.84 12.30 10.38
N LEU A 110 -8.56 12.58 10.11
CA LEU A 110 -8.19 13.64 9.17
C LEU A 110 -8.67 13.29 7.74
N ARG A 111 -8.52 12.03 7.32
CA ARG A 111 -9.09 11.52 6.06
C ARG A 111 -10.62 11.63 6.03
N GLN A 112 -11.32 11.33 7.13
CA GLN A 112 -12.79 11.45 7.23
C GLN A 112 -13.25 12.91 7.02
N ILE A 113 -12.59 13.88 7.65
CA ILE A 113 -12.88 15.32 7.45
C ILE A 113 -12.66 15.73 5.99
N ILE A 114 -11.49 15.39 5.41
CA ILE A 114 -11.13 15.73 4.03
C ILE A 114 -12.11 15.13 3.01
N LEU A 115 -12.46 13.84 3.15
CA LEU A 115 -13.41 13.16 2.26
C LEU A 115 -14.82 13.74 2.37
N ASN A 116 -15.27 14.12 3.57
CA ASN A 116 -16.56 14.79 3.75
C ASN A 116 -16.58 16.17 3.09
N LEU A 117 -15.59 17.03 3.35
CA LEU A 117 -15.56 18.39 2.78
C LEU A 117 -15.41 18.37 1.26
N ALA A 118 -14.41 17.65 0.71
CA ALA A 118 -14.20 17.57 -0.73
C ALA A 118 -15.34 16.82 -1.45
N GLY A 119 -15.94 15.80 -0.80
CA GLY A 119 -17.11 15.10 -1.30
C GLY A 119 -18.35 16.01 -1.41
N ASN A 120 -18.58 16.88 -0.42
CA ASN A 120 -19.64 17.89 -0.48
C ASN A 120 -19.35 18.95 -1.55
N ALA A 121 -18.12 19.45 -1.66
CA ALA A 121 -17.72 20.41 -2.70
C ALA A 121 -18.00 19.87 -4.13
N ILE A 122 -17.58 18.64 -4.44
CA ILE A 122 -17.86 17.97 -5.72
C ILE A 122 -19.36 17.69 -5.91
N LYS A 123 -20.11 17.43 -4.83
CA LYS A 123 -21.56 17.19 -4.86
C LYS A 123 -22.35 18.45 -5.23
N PHE A 124 -22.05 19.60 -4.61
CA PHE A 124 -22.79 20.87 -4.76
C PHE A 124 -22.25 21.79 -5.88
N THR A 125 -21.10 21.46 -6.48
CA THR A 125 -20.64 22.06 -7.74
C THR A 125 -21.28 21.31 -8.92
N GLU A 126 -21.75 22.04 -9.94
CA GLU A 126 -22.17 21.45 -11.21
C GLU A 126 -21.03 21.48 -12.25
N HIS A 127 -20.35 22.62 -12.40
CA HIS A 127 -19.15 22.80 -13.23
C HIS A 127 -18.15 23.73 -12.54
N GLY A 128 -16.86 23.68 -12.95
CA GLY A 128 -15.81 24.59 -12.48
C GLY A 128 -14.69 23.91 -11.70
N GLU A 129 -14.32 24.46 -10.53
CA GLU A 129 -13.18 24.00 -9.74
C GLU A 129 -13.60 23.60 -8.31
N VAL A 130 -12.97 22.53 -7.80
CA VAL A 130 -12.91 22.22 -6.36
C VAL A 130 -11.44 22.14 -5.98
N ARG A 131 -10.99 23.03 -5.09
CA ARG A 131 -9.59 23.16 -4.68
C ARG A 131 -9.42 22.79 -3.22
N VAL A 132 -8.44 21.95 -2.92
CA VAL A 132 -8.04 21.63 -1.54
C VAL A 132 -6.63 22.14 -1.30
N LYS A 133 -6.52 23.21 -0.51
CA LYS A 133 -5.27 23.87 -0.16
C LYS A 133 -4.81 23.55 1.25
N ILE A 134 -3.51 23.28 1.42
CA ILE A 134 -2.84 23.03 2.71
C ILE A 134 -1.77 24.11 2.94
N MET A 135 -1.75 24.74 4.12
CA MET A 135 -0.80 25.78 4.52
C MET A 135 -0.57 25.78 6.05
N ALA A 136 0.52 26.39 6.54
CA ALA A 136 0.75 26.58 7.98
C ALA A 136 0.10 27.87 8.50
N GLU A 137 -0.62 27.78 9.62
CA GLU A 137 -1.28 28.94 10.25
C GLU A 137 -0.44 29.52 11.39
N LYS A 138 0.44 30.47 11.04
CA LYS A 138 1.41 31.07 11.97
C LYS A 138 0.80 32.06 12.97
N SER A 139 -0.49 32.39 12.86
CA SER A 139 -1.18 33.28 13.81
C SER A 139 -1.61 32.60 15.12
N VAL A 140 -1.59 31.26 15.17
CA VAL A 140 -2.02 30.48 16.34
C VAL A 140 -0.80 29.98 17.11
N ILE A 141 -0.74 30.30 18.41
CA ILE A 141 0.31 29.83 19.32
C ILE A 141 0.10 28.33 19.58
N CYS A 142 1.17 27.54 19.41
CA CYS A 142 1.24 26.10 19.68
C CYS A 142 2.51 25.78 20.50
N GLY A 143 2.62 24.55 20.99
CA GLY A 143 3.75 24.09 21.81
C GLY A 143 5.04 23.86 21.03
N GLU A 144 6.14 23.63 21.75
CA GLU A 144 7.40 23.23 21.12
C GLU A 144 7.23 21.89 20.39
N GLY A 145 7.66 21.83 19.12
CA GLY A 145 7.46 20.65 18.27
C GLY A 145 6.05 20.48 17.69
N GLU A 146 5.12 21.39 17.96
CA GLU A 146 3.80 21.42 17.32
C GLU A 146 3.79 22.28 16.04
N VAL A 147 2.86 22.00 15.14
CA VAL A 147 2.52 22.83 13.98
C VAL A 147 1.00 22.95 13.85
N VAL A 148 0.53 24.16 13.54
CA VAL A 148 -0.89 24.40 13.23
C VAL A 148 -1.07 24.31 11.72
N VAL A 149 -1.70 23.23 11.27
CA VAL A 149 -2.01 23.00 9.85
C VAL A 149 -3.36 23.60 9.55
N LYS A 150 -3.48 24.31 8.42
CA LYS A 150 -4.72 24.91 7.93
C LYS A 150 -5.07 24.35 6.56
N PHE A 151 -6.32 23.96 6.44
CA PHE A 151 -6.92 23.42 5.24
C PHE A 151 -8.01 24.38 4.75
N ALA A 152 -8.05 24.59 3.44
CA ALA A 152 -9.13 25.29 2.76
C ALA A 152 -9.68 24.39 1.65
N VAL A 153 -10.97 24.06 1.71
CA VAL A 153 -11.69 23.33 0.68
C VAL A 153 -12.64 24.32 0.00
N SER A 154 -12.21 24.83 -1.15
CA SER A 154 -12.95 25.78 -1.98
C SER A 154 -13.74 25.07 -3.07
N ASP A 155 -14.94 25.57 -3.36
CA ASP A 155 -15.82 25.12 -4.43
C ASP A 155 -16.33 26.32 -5.24
N THR A 156 -16.56 26.14 -6.55
CA THR A 156 -17.24 27.12 -7.41
C THR A 156 -18.72 26.78 -7.59
N GLY A 157 -19.36 26.19 -6.58
CA GLY A 157 -20.74 25.69 -6.63
C GLY A 157 -21.79 26.75 -6.30
N ILE A 158 -22.97 26.28 -5.87
CA ILE A 158 -24.13 27.14 -5.58
C ILE A 158 -23.91 28.14 -4.43
N GLY A 159 -22.89 27.93 -3.58
CA GLY A 159 -22.67 28.72 -2.37
C GLY A 159 -23.80 28.56 -1.34
N ILE A 160 -23.71 29.29 -0.23
CA ILE A 160 -24.59 29.17 0.93
C ILE A 160 -25.12 30.56 1.29
N HIS A 161 -26.43 30.66 1.59
CA HIS A 161 -27.00 31.91 2.08
C HIS A 161 -26.46 32.25 3.48
N SER A 162 -26.19 33.54 3.74
CA SER A 162 -25.64 34.03 5.01
C SER A 162 -26.45 33.63 6.24
N ASN A 163 -27.78 33.54 6.11
CA ASN A 163 -28.69 33.11 7.19
C ASN A 163 -28.65 31.61 7.51
N LYS A 164 -27.78 30.81 6.87
CA LYS A 164 -27.63 29.37 7.08
C LYS A 164 -26.20 28.95 7.49
N LEU A 165 -25.23 29.87 7.55
CA LEU A 165 -23.81 29.54 7.71
C LEU A 165 -23.45 28.85 9.03
N ASP A 166 -24.17 29.15 10.13
CA ASP A 166 -24.02 28.43 11.39
C ASP A 166 -24.80 27.10 11.39
N LEU A 167 -26.02 27.11 10.85
CA LEU A 167 -26.99 26.00 10.88
C LEU A 167 -26.48 24.73 10.17
N ILE A 168 -25.65 24.86 9.13
CA ILE A 168 -25.08 23.70 8.41
C ILE A 168 -24.14 22.83 9.26
N PHE A 169 -23.71 23.30 10.43
CA PHE A 169 -22.87 22.54 11.36
C PHE A 169 -23.65 21.80 12.44
N ASP A 170 -24.98 21.98 12.51
CA ASP A 170 -25.84 21.30 13.47
C ASP A 170 -26.24 19.90 12.98
N THR A 171 -26.44 18.97 13.91
CA THR A 171 -26.80 17.57 13.60
C THR A 171 -28.13 17.47 12.88
N PHE A 172 -28.16 16.74 11.76
CA PHE A 172 -29.32 16.48 10.90
C PHE A 172 -29.86 17.71 10.14
N GLN A 173 -29.18 18.85 10.18
CA GLN A 173 -29.55 20.01 9.37
C GLN A 173 -29.09 19.89 7.91
N GLN A 174 -29.80 20.56 7.00
CA GLN A 174 -29.46 20.66 5.59
C GLN A 174 -29.69 22.10 5.11
N ALA A 175 -28.80 22.61 4.26
CA ALA A 175 -28.95 23.96 3.69
C ALA A 175 -30.22 24.08 2.83
N ASP A 176 -30.60 23.00 2.13
CA ASP A 176 -31.88 22.87 1.43
C ASP A 176 -32.96 22.31 2.37
N GLY A 177 -33.77 23.20 2.96
CA GLY A 177 -34.96 22.83 3.75
C GLY A 177 -36.11 22.25 2.92
N SER A 178 -35.83 21.59 1.79
CA SER A 178 -36.81 21.03 0.88
C SER A 178 -36.73 19.50 0.87
N THR A 179 -37.89 18.83 0.93
CA THR A 179 -37.98 17.36 0.85
C THR A 179 -37.68 16.82 -0.57
N THR A 180 -37.55 17.69 -1.56
CA THR A 180 -37.16 17.39 -2.95
C THR A 180 -35.68 17.03 -3.05
N ARG A 181 -35.40 15.73 -3.12
CA ARG A 181 -34.07 15.09 -3.04
C ARG A 181 -33.14 15.35 -4.25
N LYS A 182 -32.81 16.61 -4.57
CA LYS A 182 -31.74 16.90 -5.56
C LYS A 182 -30.35 16.52 -5.03
N PHE A 183 -30.09 16.75 -3.74
CA PHE A 183 -28.75 16.62 -3.14
C PHE A 183 -28.75 15.84 -1.81
N GLY A 184 -29.21 14.59 -1.83
CA GLY A 184 -29.36 13.74 -0.63
C GLY A 184 -28.08 13.54 0.22
N GLY A 185 -28.26 13.34 1.53
CA GLY A 185 -27.21 13.12 2.52
C GLY A 185 -27.78 13.01 3.94
N THR A 186 -26.96 12.69 4.94
CA THR A 186 -27.39 12.47 6.34
C THR A 186 -27.61 13.75 7.15
N GLY A 187 -26.97 14.86 6.77
CA GLY A 187 -26.85 16.04 7.64
C GLY A 187 -25.92 15.82 8.85
N LEU A 188 -25.08 14.78 8.83
CA LEU A 188 -24.17 14.43 9.94
C LEU A 188 -22.70 14.78 9.65
N GLY A 189 -22.24 14.64 8.40
CA GLY A 189 -20.82 14.78 8.07
C GLY A 189 -20.17 16.10 8.53
N LEU A 190 -20.84 17.25 8.39
CA LEU A 190 -20.32 18.55 8.85
C LEU A 190 -20.29 18.69 10.37
N SER A 191 -21.30 18.19 11.09
CA SER A 191 -21.32 18.25 12.57
C SER A 191 -20.28 17.30 13.19
N ILE A 192 -20.10 16.11 12.60
CA ILE A 192 -19.00 15.19 12.92
C ILE A 192 -17.65 15.87 12.64
N SER A 193 -17.47 16.44 11.44
CA SER A 193 -16.19 17.08 11.06
C SER A 193 -15.82 18.24 11.99
N ARG A 194 -16.79 19.09 12.36
CA ARG A 194 -16.58 20.19 13.33
C ARG A 194 -16.16 19.65 14.70
N ARG A 195 -16.79 18.57 15.16
CA ARG A 195 -16.47 17.92 16.45
C ARG A 195 -15.09 17.25 16.44
N LEU A 196 -14.73 16.54 15.36
CA LEU A 196 -13.40 15.96 15.17
C LEU A 196 -12.30 17.04 15.17
N VAL A 197 -12.54 18.16 14.49
CA VAL A 197 -11.62 19.30 14.48
C VAL A 197 -11.43 19.90 15.88
N THR A 198 -12.49 20.00 16.69
CA THR A 198 -12.37 20.44 18.11
C THR A 198 -11.52 19.46 18.93
N LEU A 199 -11.66 18.14 18.74
CA LEU A 199 -10.82 17.14 19.39
C LEU A 199 -9.34 17.25 18.95
N MET A 200 -9.10 17.57 17.67
CA MET A 200 -7.78 17.90 17.11
C MET A 200 -7.26 19.31 17.48
N ARG A 201 -7.79 19.90 18.56
CA ARG A 201 -7.45 21.24 19.10
C ARG A 201 -7.57 22.38 18.08
N GLY A 202 -8.36 22.19 17.02
CA GLY A 202 -8.53 23.11 15.91
C GLY A 202 -9.86 23.87 15.92
N LYS A 203 -10.09 24.63 14.85
CA LYS A 203 -11.36 25.34 14.58
C LYS A 203 -11.80 25.07 13.14
N MET A 204 -13.09 24.82 12.93
CA MET A 204 -13.73 24.76 11.61
C MET A 204 -14.65 25.98 11.41
N TRP A 205 -14.67 26.54 10.20
CA TRP A 205 -15.58 27.61 9.78
C TRP A 205 -15.82 27.56 8.26
N VAL A 206 -16.69 28.45 7.76
CA VAL A 206 -16.99 28.58 6.33
C VAL A 206 -17.06 30.05 5.94
N GLU A 207 -16.60 30.36 4.74
CA GLU A 207 -16.80 31.65 4.07
C GLU A 207 -17.48 31.33 2.72
N SER A 208 -18.66 31.89 2.45
CA SER A 208 -19.46 31.50 1.29
C SER A 208 -20.35 32.64 0.79
N THR A 209 -20.55 32.70 -0.52
CA THR A 209 -21.45 33.67 -1.16
C THR A 209 -22.38 32.90 -2.10
N TYR A 210 -23.68 32.98 -1.85
CA TYR A 210 -24.68 32.31 -2.68
C TYR A 210 -24.60 32.77 -4.14
N GLY A 211 -24.47 31.81 -5.07
CA GLY A 211 -24.20 32.04 -6.49
C GLY A 211 -22.72 32.24 -6.85
N SER A 212 -21.78 32.05 -5.93
CA SER A 212 -20.33 32.22 -6.18
C SER A 212 -19.44 31.19 -5.46
N GLY A 213 -20.03 30.11 -4.95
CA GLY A 213 -19.31 29.03 -4.27
C GLY A 213 -19.04 29.27 -2.77
N SER A 214 -18.24 28.37 -2.19
CA SER A 214 -17.87 28.38 -0.77
C SER A 214 -16.39 28.06 -0.58
N THR A 215 -15.86 28.40 0.59
CA THR A 215 -14.63 27.81 1.12
C THR A 215 -14.86 27.37 2.56
N PHE A 216 -14.76 26.06 2.79
CA PHE A 216 -14.74 25.48 4.13
C PHE A 216 -13.30 25.46 4.64
N PHE A 217 -13.07 26.06 5.79
CA PHE A 217 -11.77 26.11 6.43
C PHE A 217 -11.77 25.24 7.68
N PHE A 218 -10.64 24.57 7.94
CA PHE A 218 -10.36 24.09 9.28
C PHE A 218 -8.86 24.13 9.61
N THR A 219 -8.56 24.22 10.90
CA THR A 219 -7.22 23.96 11.42
C THR A 219 -7.18 22.64 12.18
N CYS A 220 -5.99 22.07 12.34
CA CYS A 220 -5.66 21.13 13.41
C CYS A 220 -4.28 21.46 13.99
N ILE A 221 -4.02 21.04 15.22
CA ILE A 221 -2.68 21.06 15.80
C ILE A 221 -2.13 19.63 15.77
N ALA A 222 -0.95 19.46 15.21
CA ALA A 222 -0.25 18.17 15.14
C ALA A 222 1.19 18.32 15.62
N GLN A 223 1.79 17.25 16.16
CA GLN A 223 3.22 17.24 16.44
C GLN A 223 4.01 16.93 15.17
N VAL A 224 5.23 17.48 15.03
CA VAL A 224 6.13 17.11 13.93
C VAL A 224 6.62 15.67 14.15
N GLY A 225 6.50 14.83 13.13
CA GLY A 225 6.82 13.42 13.19
C GLY A 225 8.33 13.15 13.31
N PRO A 226 8.76 12.10 14.03
CA PRO A 226 10.17 11.76 14.16
C PRO A 226 10.73 11.30 12.81
N SER A 227 11.81 11.94 12.34
CA SER A 227 12.40 11.76 11.00
C SER A 227 13.16 10.43 10.79
N ASP A 228 12.75 9.37 11.49
CA ASP A 228 13.44 8.09 11.55
C ASP A 228 13.16 7.23 10.31
N LEU A 229 14.19 7.11 9.46
CA LEU A 229 14.19 6.28 8.27
C LEU A 229 13.91 4.79 8.55
N ALA A 230 14.18 4.27 9.76
CA ALA A 230 13.98 2.86 10.07
C ALA A 230 12.52 2.39 9.89
N LYS A 231 11.55 3.32 9.92
CA LYS A 231 10.12 3.05 9.66
C LYS A 231 9.81 2.73 8.19
N ILE A 232 10.51 3.37 7.25
CA ILE A 232 10.25 3.25 5.81
C ILE A 232 11.25 2.34 5.08
N MET A 233 12.47 2.19 5.62
CA MET A 233 13.52 1.34 5.03
C MET A 233 13.11 -0.13 4.78
N PRO A 234 12.24 -0.78 5.59
CA PRO A 234 11.75 -2.14 5.28
C PRO A 234 10.93 -2.20 3.97
N GLN A 235 10.15 -1.16 3.65
CA GLN A 235 9.36 -1.09 2.42
C GLN A 235 10.25 -0.78 1.20
N LEU A 236 11.28 0.05 1.40
CA LEU A 236 12.30 0.36 0.39
C LEU A 236 13.35 -0.74 0.19
N GLN A 237 13.47 -1.72 1.10
CA GLN A 237 14.53 -2.74 1.05
C GLN A 237 14.51 -3.57 -0.25
N GLN A 238 13.33 -3.77 -0.84
CA GLN A 238 13.15 -4.44 -2.14
C GLN A 238 13.56 -3.57 -3.34
N TYR A 239 13.58 -2.25 -3.19
CA TYR A 239 13.92 -1.26 -4.22
C TYR A 239 15.37 -0.75 -4.10
N ARG A 240 16.21 -1.40 -3.29
CA ARG A 240 17.62 -1.04 -3.14
C ARG A 240 18.33 -0.98 -4.50
N LYS A 241 19.13 0.06 -4.67
CA LYS A 241 19.92 0.40 -5.86
C LYS A 241 19.13 0.59 -7.16
N HIS A 242 17.81 0.77 -7.07
CA HIS A 242 16.99 1.20 -8.21
C HIS A 242 17.38 2.64 -8.61
N LYS A 243 17.26 2.94 -9.91
CA LYS A 243 17.78 4.18 -10.51
C LYS A 243 16.69 5.23 -10.63
N VAL A 244 16.77 6.29 -9.84
CA VAL A 244 15.81 7.40 -9.91
C VAL A 244 16.37 8.48 -10.83
N LEU A 245 15.73 8.69 -11.98
CA LEU A 245 16.02 9.84 -12.84
C LEU A 245 15.41 11.07 -12.19
N PHE A 246 16.21 12.07 -11.85
CA PHE A 246 15.71 13.35 -11.34
C PHE A 246 15.98 14.43 -12.39
N ILE A 247 14.91 15.03 -12.90
CA ILE A 247 14.99 16.15 -13.84
C ILE A 247 14.68 17.45 -13.12
N ASP A 248 15.69 18.30 -13.00
CA ASP A 248 15.59 19.64 -12.42
C ASP A 248 15.78 20.69 -13.53
N GLN A 249 14.70 21.40 -13.86
CA GLN A 249 14.76 22.62 -14.66
C GLN A 249 15.12 23.85 -13.82
N GLY A 250 15.31 23.69 -12.51
CA GLY A 250 15.78 24.71 -11.57
C GLY A 250 14.67 25.26 -10.66
N GLU A 251 13.48 24.64 -10.62
CA GLU A 251 12.45 25.03 -9.66
C GLU A 251 12.67 24.41 -8.27
N THR A 252 13.38 23.28 -8.14
CA THR A 252 13.54 22.63 -6.82
C THR A 252 14.34 23.45 -5.81
N GLY A 253 15.32 24.23 -6.27
CA GLY A 253 16.22 25.06 -5.44
C GLY A 253 17.25 24.28 -4.61
N CYS A 254 17.02 23.01 -4.32
CA CYS A 254 17.81 22.16 -3.42
C CYS A 254 18.24 20.83 -4.07
N ALA A 255 18.60 20.85 -5.36
CA ALA A 255 18.83 19.65 -6.16
C ALA A 255 19.96 18.72 -5.63
N GLU A 256 20.90 19.25 -4.84
CA GLU A 256 21.97 18.44 -4.23
C GLU A 256 21.47 17.69 -3.00
N ASP A 257 20.71 18.35 -2.11
CA ASP A 257 20.03 17.73 -0.96
C ASP A 257 19.11 16.57 -1.41
N VAL A 258 18.41 16.72 -2.53
CA VAL A 258 17.59 15.66 -3.15
C VAL A 258 18.45 14.46 -3.57
N CYS A 259 19.69 14.68 -4.05
CA CYS A 259 20.62 13.59 -4.36
C CYS A 259 21.06 12.85 -3.08
N GLU A 260 21.30 13.57 -1.99
CA GLU A 260 21.76 12.99 -0.74
C GLU A 260 20.63 12.23 -0.04
N ASN A 261 19.42 12.77 -0.04
CA ASN A 261 18.20 12.09 0.38
C ASN A 261 18.00 10.77 -0.39
N LEU A 262 18.15 10.77 -1.73
CA LEU A 262 18.07 9.54 -2.54
C LEU A 262 19.14 8.50 -2.16
N ARG A 263 20.39 8.92 -1.89
CA ARG A 263 21.46 8.02 -1.44
C ARG A 263 21.20 7.47 -0.04
N ALA A 264 20.64 8.27 0.87
CA ALA A 264 20.28 7.84 2.23
C ALA A 264 19.19 6.76 2.23
N LEU A 265 18.34 6.73 1.19
CA LEU A 265 17.32 5.70 0.94
C LEU A 265 17.89 4.44 0.22
N ASP A 266 19.21 4.35 0.02
CA ASP A 266 19.90 3.29 -0.78
C ASP A 266 19.36 3.19 -2.22
N LEU A 267 19.03 4.35 -2.83
CA LEU A 267 18.66 4.51 -4.24
C LEU A 267 19.82 5.16 -5.02
N VAL A 268 19.82 5.00 -6.35
CA VAL A 268 20.84 5.59 -7.23
C VAL A 268 20.26 6.83 -7.93
N PRO A 269 20.64 8.07 -7.53
CA PRO A 269 20.21 9.28 -8.20
C PRO A 269 20.95 9.48 -9.53
N CYS A 270 20.19 9.62 -10.63
CA CYS A 270 20.69 10.05 -11.93
C CYS A 270 20.09 11.43 -12.24
N VAL A 271 20.87 12.52 -12.10
CA VAL A 271 20.34 13.88 -12.26
C VAL A 271 20.60 14.44 -13.64
N TYR A 272 19.56 15.02 -14.23
CA TYR A 272 19.62 15.79 -15.47
C TYR A 272 19.03 17.20 -15.25
N GLY A 273 19.62 18.23 -15.84
CA GLY A 273 19.14 19.60 -15.67
C GLY A 273 20.01 20.63 -16.36
N LYS A 274 19.71 21.92 -16.19
CA LYS A 274 20.46 23.03 -16.83
C LYS A 274 21.95 23.05 -16.46
N SER A 275 22.33 22.46 -15.34
CA SER A 275 23.70 22.43 -14.78
C SER A 275 24.41 21.07 -14.89
N ARG A 276 23.75 20.00 -15.36
CA ARG A 276 24.31 18.64 -15.42
C ARG A 276 23.97 17.97 -16.77
N PRO A 277 24.96 17.36 -17.46
CA PRO A 277 24.76 16.81 -18.80
C PRO A 277 23.74 15.67 -18.83
N PRO A 278 23.15 15.35 -20.00
CA PRO A 278 22.29 14.18 -20.15
C PRO A 278 23.06 12.89 -19.81
N PRO A 279 22.37 11.83 -19.33
CA PRO A 279 23.01 10.57 -18.99
C PRO A 279 23.76 9.98 -20.19
N GLU A 280 25.01 9.53 -19.95
CA GLU A 280 25.95 9.08 -20.99
C GLU A 280 25.45 7.90 -21.84
N ARG A 281 24.35 7.24 -21.42
CA ARG A 281 23.81 6.03 -22.04
C ARG A 281 22.33 6.25 -22.44
N PRO A 282 22.05 6.45 -23.74
CA PRO A 282 20.69 6.60 -24.25
C PRO A 282 19.75 5.44 -23.90
N ASP A 283 20.25 4.23 -23.68
CA ASP A 283 19.45 3.03 -23.44
C ASP A 283 19.17 2.71 -21.95
N GLU A 284 19.56 3.60 -21.03
CA GLU A 284 19.47 3.34 -19.59
C GLU A 284 18.01 3.30 -19.07
N LEU A 285 17.65 2.25 -18.33
CA LEU A 285 16.31 2.12 -17.73
C LEU A 285 16.29 2.73 -16.32
N PHE A 286 15.18 3.41 -15.99
CA PHE A 286 15.01 4.15 -14.73
C PHE A 286 13.81 3.65 -13.93
N ASP A 287 14.08 3.38 -12.65
CA ASP A 287 13.21 3.01 -11.54
C ASP A 287 11.92 3.83 -11.48
N CYS A 288 12.12 5.14 -11.49
CA CYS A 288 11.13 6.20 -11.32
C CYS A 288 11.71 7.49 -11.91
N VAL A 289 10.85 8.45 -12.29
CA VAL A 289 11.30 9.81 -12.63
C VAL A 289 10.76 10.81 -11.60
N ILE A 290 11.65 11.57 -10.97
CA ILE A 290 11.31 12.81 -10.26
C ILE A 290 11.39 13.96 -11.26
N VAL A 291 10.39 14.84 -11.27
CA VAL A 291 10.39 16.08 -12.05
C VAL A 291 10.00 17.26 -11.18
N ASP A 292 10.52 18.44 -11.51
CA ASP A 292 10.08 19.70 -10.90
C ASP A 292 8.82 20.27 -11.58
N GLN A 293 8.80 20.31 -12.92
CA GLN A 293 7.72 20.90 -13.70
C GLN A 293 6.70 19.89 -14.28
N VAL A 294 5.42 20.26 -14.29
CA VAL A 294 4.33 19.46 -14.92
C VAL A 294 4.54 19.29 -16.43
N ASP A 295 5.01 20.33 -17.11
CA ASP A 295 5.42 20.30 -18.53
C ASP A 295 6.46 19.22 -18.82
N THR A 296 7.38 18.98 -17.89
CA THR A 296 8.41 17.94 -18.01
C THR A 296 7.77 16.55 -17.91
N ALA A 297 6.79 16.34 -17.00
CA ALA A 297 6.02 15.10 -16.94
C ALA A 297 5.28 14.81 -18.26
N GLN A 298 4.62 15.84 -18.84
CA GLN A 298 3.90 15.70 -20.10
C GLN A 298 4.83 15.36 -21.27
N LYS A 299 5.99 16.03 -21.37
CA LYS A 299 7.02 15.75 -22.38
C LYS A 299 7.55 14.32 -22.28
N LEU A 300 7.78 13.82 -21.05
CA LEU A 300 8.19 12.44 -20.81
C LEU A 300 7.11 11.42 -21.19
N ARG A 301 5.85 11.65 -20.84
CA ARG A 301 4.74 10.72 -21.17
C ARG A 301 4.55 10.49 -22.66
N ASN A 302 4.91 11.47 -23.49
CA ASN A 302 4.91 11.35 -24.95
C ASN A 302 6.09 10.54 -25.52
N MET A 303 7.10 10.19 -24.71
CA MET A 303 8.22 9.33 -25.10
C MET A 303 7.96 7.88 -24.70
N GLU A 304 8.09 6.94 -25.64
CA GLU A 304 7.75 5.51 -25.40
C GLU A 304 8.50 4.88 -24.22
N ARG A 305 9.78 5.22 -24.05
CA ARG A 305 10.64 4.79 -22.93
C ARG A 305 10.12 5.19 -21.54
N PHE A 306 9.41 6.31 -21.44
CA PHE A 306 8.91 6.87 -20.17
C PHE A 306 7.39 6.72 -20.00
N LYS A 307 6.67 6.33 -21.06
CA LYS A 307 5.20 6.15 -21.11
C LYS A 307 4.59 5.36 -19.94
N TYR A 308 5.35 4.43 -19.34
CA TYR A 308 4.95 3.57 -18.22
C TYR A 308 5.85 3.70 -16.98
N VAL A 309 6.79 4.65 -16.96
CA VAL A 309 7.62 4.90 -15.77
C VAL A 309 6.85 5.85 -14.84
N PRO A 310 6.69 5.53 -13.54
CA PRO A 310 5.95 6.37 -12.61
C PRO A 310 6.68 7.68 -12.38
N ILE A 311 5.93 8.78 -12.42
CA ILE A 311 6.46 10.13 -12.17
C ILE A 311 6.12 10.56 -10.74
N VAL A 312 7.06 11.22 -10.08
CA VAL A 312 6.89 11.91 -8.80
C VAL A 312 7.17 13.39 -9.04
N MET A 313 6.28 14.28 -8.60
CA MET A 313 6.51 15.72 -8.72
C MET A 313 7.11 16.28 -7.43
N LEU A 314 8.18 17.07 -7.56
CA LEU A 314 8.97 17.62 -6.45
C LEU A 314 9.27 19.10 -6.70
N ALA A 315 8.56 20.03 -6.04
CA ALA A 315 8.69 21.48 -6.26
C ALA A 315 8.34 22.29 -4.99
N PRO A 316 8.82 23.55 -4.80
CA PRO A 316 8.58 24.32 -3.56
C PRO A 316 7.10 24.57 -3.24
N SER A 317 6.28 24.64 -4.28
CA SER A 317 4.81 24.72 -4.19
C SER A 317 4.19 23.93 -5.33
N ILE A 318 3.12 23.19 -5.03
CA ILE A 318 2.39 22.35 -5.96
C ILE A 318 0.94 22.85 -6.04
N SER A 319 0.45 23.11 -7.25
CA SER A 319 -0.97 23.38 -7.54
C SER A 319 -1.34 22.68 -8.85
N VAL A 320 -1.88 21.46 -8.76
CA VAL A 320 -2.11 20.59 -9.94
C VAL A 320 -3.49 19.93 -9.90
N SER A 321 -4.16 19.83 -11.06
CA SER A 321 -5.44 19.11 -11.18
C SER A 321 -5.23 17.59 -11.23
N PHE A 322 -6.14 16.82 -10.63
CA PHE A 322 -6.10 15.35 -10.69
C PHE A 322 -6.25 14.81 -12.12
N LYS A 323 -6.95 15.53 -13.00
CA LYS A 323 -7.08 15.20 -14.44
C LYS A 323 -5.69 15.21 -15.09
N THR A 324 -4.98 16.33 -14.98
CA THR A 324 -3.60 16.48 -15.46
C THR A 324 -2.62 15.51 -14.80
N ALA A 325 -2.76 15.25 -13.49
CA ALA A 325 -1.91 14.31 -12.75
C ALA A 325 -2.01 12.88 -13.30
N LEU A 326 -3.24 12.39 -13.51
CA LEU A 326 -3.52 11.04 -14.01
C LEU A 326 -3.11 10.88 -15.48
N GLU A 327 -3.39 11.88 -16.32
CA GLU A 327 -2.95 11.94 -17.72
C GLU A 327 -1.42 11.87 -17.82
N ASN A 328 -0.72 12.70 -17.04
CA ASN A 328 0.75 12.74 -17.00
C ASN A 328 1.40 11.59 -16.20
N GLY A 329 0.63 10.64 -15.65
CA GLY A 329 1.18 9.47 -14.94
C GLY A 329 1.88 9.82 -13.62
N ILE A 330 1.53 10.96 -13.01
CA ILE A 330 2.10 11.40 -11.74
C ILE A 330 1.45 10.58 -10.61
N SER A 331 2.29 9.81 -9.94
CA SER A 331 1.91 8.82 -8.94
C SER A 331 1.73 9.43 -7.54
N SER A 332 2.59 10.41 -7.20
CA SER A 332 2.72 11.07 -5.90
C SER A 332 3.42 12.44 -6.04
N TYR A 333 3.42 13.20 -4.95
CA TYR A 333 3.81 14.61 -4.88
C TYR A 333 4.57 14.91 -3.59
N MET A 334 5.58 15.79 -3.63
CA MET A 334 6.31 16.28 -2.46
C MET A 334 6.81 17.72 -2.65
N THR A 335 6.94 18.50 -1.58
CA THR A 335 7.43 19.89 -1.65
C THR A 335 8.91 20.01 -1.27
N THR A 336 9.64 20.96 -1.84
CA THR A 336 11.05 21.25 -1.44
C THR A 336 11.17 22.47 -0.52
N PRO A 337 12.12 22.48 0.43
CA PRO A 337 13.00 21.37 0.83
C PRO A 337 12.23 20.24 1.55
N CYS A 338 12.76 19.02 1.50
CA CYS A 338 12.17 17.83 2.11
C CYS A 338 13.20 16.99 2.86
N LEU A 339 12.75 16.24 3.87
CA LEU A 339 13.58 15.27 4.60
C LEU A 339 13.70 13.96 3.80
N PRO A 340 14.72 13.12 4.08
CA PRO A 340 14.82 11.78 3.52
C PRO A 340 13.54 10.94 3.68
N ILE A 341 12.87 11.04 4.82
CA ILE A 341 11.64 10.30 5.12
C ILE A 341 10.45 10.76 4.25
N ASP A 342 10.33 12.06 3.99
CA ASP A 342 9.26 12.63 3.17
C ASP A 342 9.44 12.17 1.71
N LEU A 343 10.68 12.26 1.20
CA LEU A 343 11.03 11.80 -0.15
C LEU A 343 10.81 10.29 -0.31
N GLY A 344 11.15 9.49 0.71
CA GLY A 344 10.88 8.06 0.74
C GLY A 344 9.38 7.73 0.71
N ASN A 345 8.57 8.41 1.52
CA ASN A 345 7.11 8.29 1.52
C ASN A 345 6.50 8.65 0.15
N ALA A 346 7.06 9.63 -0.57
CA ALA A 346 6.65 9.97 -1.93
C ALA A 346 7.07 8.91 -2.97
N LEU A 347 8.26 8.31 -2.82
CA LEU A 347 8.80 7.32 -3.77
C LEU A 347 8.21 5.92 -3.64
N ILE A 348 7.81 5.47 -2.44
CA ILE A 348 7.29 4.12 -2.23
C ILE A 348 6.08 3.81 -3.14
N PRO A 349 5.01 4.63 -3.21
CA PRO A 349 3.88 4.39 -4.11
C PRO A 349 4.25 4.40 -5.60
N ALA A 350 5.31 5.12 -5.98
CA ALA A 350 5.83 5.15 -7.35
C ALA A 350 6.51 3.81 -7.68
N LEU A 351 7.46 3.38 -6.84
CA LEU A 351 8.23 2.15 -7.00
C LEU A 351 7.35 0.90 -6.91
N GLU A 352 6.34 0.90 -6.03
CA GLU A 352 5.27 -0.10 -6.00
C GLU A 352 4.44 -0.10 -7.30
N GLY A 353 4.11 1.08 -7.82
CA GLY A 353 3.45 1.23 -9.12
C GLY A 353 4.23 0.58 -10.27
N ARG A 354 5.56 0.74 -10.30
CA ARG A 354 6.42 0.10 -11.33
C ARG A 354 6.70 -1.38 -11.10
N ALA A 355 6.29 -1.95 -9.97
CA ALA A 355 6.32 -3.41 -9.80
C ALA A 355 5.37 -4.12 -10.77
N ALA A 356 4.45 -3.39 -11.43
CA ALA A 356 3.83 -3.77 -12.69
C ALA A 356 4.75 -3.43 -13.88
N PRO A 357 5.32 -4.42 -14.58
CA PRO A 357 6.21 -4.15 -15.71
C PRO A 357 5.49 -3.44 -16.86
N SER A 358 6.23 -2.62 -17.59
CA SER A 358 5.76 -1.93 -18.79
C SER A 358 5.29 -2.93 -19.85
N SER A 359 4.37 -2.51 -20.72
CA SER A 359 3.80 -3.39 -21.76
C SER A 359 4.82 -3.89 -22.80
N SER A 360 6.07 -3.43 -22.75
CA SER A 360 7.21 -4.04 -23.47
C SER A 360 7.52 -5.47 -23.01
N ASP A 361 7.29 -5.79 -21.74
CA ASP A 361 7.57 -7.12 -21.15
C ASP A 361 6.46 -8.15 -21.48
N GLN A 362 5.31 -7.69 -21.98
CA GLN A 362 4.22 -8.55 -22.49
C GLN A 362 4.62 -9.31 -23.78
N SER A 363 5.82 -9.09 -24.31
CA SER A 363 6.42 -9.88 -25.39
C SER A 363 6.92 -11.26 -24.94
N ARG A 364 7.04 -11.53 -23.63
CA ARG A 364 7.50 -12.83 -23.10
C ARG A 364 6.33 -13.76 -22.76
N THR A 365 6.06 -14.71 -23.65
CA THR A 365 5.23 -15.89 -23.37
C THR A 365 6.00 -16.87 -22.48
N PHE A 366 5.59 -17.01 -21.23
CA PHE A 366 6.05 -18.11 -20.35
C PHE A 366 5.21 -19.38 -20.55
N GLU A 367 5.84 -20.54 -20.39
CA GLU A 367 5.21 -21.85 -20.22
C GLU A 367 5.00 -22.12 -18.72
N ILE A 368 3.76 -21.89 -18.25
CA ILE A 368 3.40 -21.94 -16.83
C ILE A 368 2.70 -23.27 -16.50
N LEU A 369 3.08 -23.89 -15.38
CA LEU A 369 2.31 -24.96 -14.76
C LEU A 369 1.42 -24.38 -13.65
N LEU A 370 0.12 -24.68 -13.68
CA LEU A 370 -0.84 -24.33 -12.65
C LEU A 370 -1.30 -25.61 -11.94
N ALA A 371 -0.96 -25.76 -10.67
CA ALA A 371 -1.47 -26.82 -9.80
C ALA A 371 -2.53 -26.23 -8.85
N GLU A 372 -3.79 -26.61 -9.07
CA GLU A 372 -4.99 -26.10 -8.40
C GLU A 372 -6.08 -27.17 -8.53
N ASP A 373 -6.75 -27.55 -7.43
CA ASP A 373 -7.77 -28.61 -7.46
C ASP A 373 -9.16 -28.11 -7.89
N ASN A 374 -9.45 -26.84 -7.62
CA ASN A 374 -10.75 -26.22 -7.86
C ASN A 374 -10.88 -25.72 -9.31
N ALA A 375 -11.75 -26.38 -10.08
CA ALA A 375 -12.02 -26.06 -11.50
C ALA A 375 -12.48 -24.61 -11.76
N VAL A 376 -13.05 -23.89 -10.79
CA VAL A 376 -13.41 -22.46 -10.93
C VAL A 376 -12.15 -21.59 -10.86
N ASN A 377 -11.28 -21.86 -9.89
CA ASN A 377 -10.00 -21.16 -9.74
C ASN A 377 -9.08 -21.46 -10.94
N GLN A 378 -9.04 -22.70 -11.42
CA GLN A 378 -8.35 -23.09 -12.65
C GLN A 378 -8.80 -22.21 -13.84
N LYS A 379 -10.12 -22.13 -14.10
CA LYS A 379 -10.67 -21.30 -15.18
C LYS A 379 -10.29 -19.83 -15.04
N LEU A 380 -10.39 -19.26 -13.82
CA LEU A 380 -10.04 -17.86 -13.57
C LEU A 380 -8.56 -17.59 -13.85
N ALA A 381 -7.66 -18.40 -13.28
CA ALA A 381 -6.23 -18.28 -13.48
C ALA A 381 -5.84 -18.45 -14.95
N VAL A 382 -6.30 -19.51 -15.63
CA VAL A 382 -6.05 -19.74 -17.06
C VAL A 382 -6.53 -18.54 -17.91
N LYS A 383 -7.72 -18.00 -17.64
CA LYS A 383 -8.27 -16.84 -18.36
C LYS A 383 -7.45 -15.57 -18.14
N ILE A 384 -6.90 -15.34 -16.93
CA ILE A 384 -5.98 -14.22 -16.66
C ILE A 384 -4.66 -14.41 -17.41
N LEU A 385 -4.06 -15.61 -17.35
CA LEU A 385 -2.74 -15.89 -17.91
C LEU A 385 -2.74 -15.90 -19.45
N MET A 386 -3.75 -16.51 -20.07
CA MET A 386 -3.91 -16.48 -21.53
C MET A 386 -4.19 -15.05 -22.05
N LYS A 387 -4.90 -14.21 -21.29
CA LYS A 387 -5.08 -12.79 -21.63
C LYS A 387 -3.76 -12.01 -21.66
N HIS A 388 -2.74 -12.46 -20.92
CA HIS A 388 -1.39 -11.89 -20.92
C HIS A 388 -0.41 -12.69 -21.79
N ASN A 389 -0.92 -13.45 -22.78
CA ASN A 389 -0.13 -14.19 -23.76
C ASN A 389 0.84 -15.22 -23.14
N HIS A 390 0.49 -15.79 -21.99
CA HIS A 390 1.19 -16.93 -21.39
C HIS A 390 0.48 -18.25 -21.73
N LYS A 391 1.25 -19.33 -21.83
CA LYS A 391 0.72 -20.69 -21.99
C LYS A 391 0.57 -21.33 -20.62
N VAL A 392 -0.51 -22.09 -20.41
CA VAL A 392 -0.79 -22.74 -19.13
C VAL A 392 -1.02 -24.23 -19.35
N THR A 393 -0.31 -25.05 -18.58
CA THR A 393 -0.65 -26.47 -18.36
C THR A 393 -1.27 -26.59 -16.97
N VAL A 394 -2.36 -27.34 -16.83
CA VAL A 394 -3.10 -27.49 -15.56
C VAL A 394 -2.86 -28.88 -14.97
N ALA A 395 -2.71 -28.94 -13.65
CA ALA A 395 -2.65 -30.14 -12.83
C ALA A 395 -3.66 -30.01 -11.67
N ASN A 396 -4.39 -31.08 -11.36
CA ASN A 396 -5.50 -31.05 -10.41
C ASN A 396 -5.08 -31.39 -8.96
N ASN A 397 -3.79 -31.65 -8.74
CA ASN A 397 -3.18 -31.99 -7.46
C ASN A 397 -1.64 -31.93 -7.56
N GLY A 398 -0.95 -32.00 -6.42
CA GLY A 398 0.51 -31.96 -6.36
C GLY A 398 1.23 -33.13 -7.05
N LEU A 399 0.58 -34.30 -7.17
CA LEU A 399 1.15 -35.48 -7.82
C LEU A 399 1.18 -35.30 -9.35
N GLU A 400 0.07 -34.84 -9.93
CA GLU A 400 0.01 -34.44 -11.34
C GLU A 400 1.02 -33.32 -11.66
N ALA A 401 1.20 -32.35 -10.76
CA ALA A 401 2.17 -31.28 -10.94
C ALA A 401 3.62 -31.80 -10.95
N PHE A 402 3.96 -32.71 -10.04
CA PHE A 402 5.27 -33.37 -10.01
C PHE A 402 5.51 -34.22 -11.27
N GLU A 403 4.52 -35.00 -11.69
CA GLU A 403 4.58 -35.81 -12.92
C GLU A 403 4.61 -34.96 -14.20
N ALA A 404 4.06 -33.75 -14.20
CA ALA A 404 4.20 -32.80 -15.30
C ALA A 404 5.65 -32.28 -15.40
N ILE A 405 6.26 -31.91 -14.27
CA ILE A 405 7.65 -31.38 -14.20
C ILE A 405 8.69 -32.43 -14.62
N LYS A 406 8.44 -33.72 -14.35
CA LYS A 406 9.27 -34.82 -14.88
C LYS A 406 9.25 -34.91 -16.41
N LYS A 407 8.11 -34.56 -17.04
CA LYS A 407 7.88 -34.72 -18.49
C LYS A 407 8.25 -33.48 -19.29
N LYS A 408 8.15 -32.30 -18.70
CA LYS A 408 8.35 -31.00 -19.35
C LYS A 408 8.88 -29.96 -18.36
N ARG A 409 9.83 -29.13 -18.83
CA ARG A 409 10.27 -27.93 -18.10
C ARG A 409 9.25 -26.79 -18.26
N PHE A 410 9.02 -26.07 -17.17
CA PHE A 410 8.17 -24.89 -17.08
C PHE A 410 9.01 -23.72 -16.60
N ASP A 411 8.70 -22.51 -17.08
CA ASP A 411 9.41 -21.31 -16.66
C ASP A 411 9.01 -20.90 -15.23
N ILE A 412 7.74 -21.13 -14.88
CA ILE A 412 7.13 -20.79 -13.59
C ILE A 412 6.09 -21.87 -13.23
N VAL A 413 6.03 -22.23 -11.95
CA VAL A 413 4.99 -23.08 -11.37
C VAL A 413 4.16 -22.26 -10.39
N LEU A 414 2.84 -22.21 -10.60
CA LEU A 414 1.86 -21.74 -9.63
C LEU A 414 1.34 -22.96 -8.87
N MET A 415 1.58 -23.03 -7.56
CA MET A 415 1.33 -24.23 -6.74
C MET A 415 0.40 -23.90 -5.57
N ASP A 416 -0.83 -24.39 -5.61
CA ASP A 416 -1.72 -24.32 -4.44
C ASP A 416 -1.16 -25.12 -3.26
N VAL A 417 -1.19 -24.52 -2.07
CA VAL A 417 -0.70 -25.15 -0.85
C VAL A 417 -1.61 -26.29 -0.40
N GLN A 418 -2.93 -26.15 -0.55
CA GLN A 418 -3.91 -27.12 -0.06
C GLN A 418 -4.64 -27.81 -1.20
N MET A 419 -4.16 -29.01 -1.59
CA MET A 419 -4.78 -29.87 -2.61
C MET A 419 -4.96 -31.30 -2.07
N PRO A 420 -5.97 -32.06 -2.56
CA PRO A 420 -6.13 -33.48 -2.28
C PRO A 420 -5.01 -34.31 -2.94
N VAL A 421 -4.86 -35.57 -2.51
CA VAL A 421 -3.82 -36.54 -2.93
C VAL A 421 -2.40 -36.15 -2.54
N MET A 422 -1.97 -34.92 -2.84
CA MET A 422 -0.65 -34.37 -2.51
C MET A 422 -0.74 -32.85 -2.43
N GLY A 423 -0.43 -32.27 -1.27
CA GLY A 423 -0.43 -30.82 -1.06
C GLY A 423 0.81 -30.13 -1.65
N GLY A 424 0.72 -28.80 -1.85
CA GLY A 424 1.77 -28.03 -2.53
C GLY A 424 3.15 -28.07 -1.86
N PHE A 425 3.21 -28.19 -0.54
CA PHE A 425 4.48 -28.35 0.20
C PHE A 425 5.15 -29.69 -0.09
N GLU A 426 4.39 -30.79 -0.11
CA GLU A 426 4.92 -32.13 -0.40
C GLU A 426 5.35 -32.24 -1.86
N ALA A 427 4.54 -31.70 -2.78
CA ALA A 427 4.88 -31.59 -4.19
C ALA A 427 6.17 -30.79 -4.38
N THR A 428 6.31 -29.64 -3.70
CA THR A 428 7.52 -28.81 -3.75
C THR A 428 8.74 -29.57 -3.27
N ALA A 429 8.68 -30.27 -2.13
CA ALA A 429 9.79 -31.08 -1.63
C ALA A 429 10.25 -32.12 -2.66
N LYS A 430 9.30 -32.85 -3.27
CA LYS A 430 9.57 -33.84 -4.33
C LYS A 430 10.13 -33.21 -5.61
N ILE A 431 9.68 -32.02 -5.99
CA ILE A 431 10.25 -31.25 -7.10
C ILE A 431 11.70 -30.87 -6.80
N ARG A 432 12.01 -30.32 -5.62
CA ARG A 432 13.38 -29.92 -5.26
C ARG A 432 14.34 -31.09 -5.17
N GLU A 433 13.88 -32.23 -4.66
CA GLU A 433 14.59 -33.51 -4.68
C GLU A 433 14.93 -33.95 -6.11
N PHE A 434 13.91 -34.04 -6.99
CA PHE A 434 14.12 -34.42 -8.39
C PHE A 434 15.03 -33.44 -9.16
N GLU A 435 14.93 -32.14 -8.89
CA GLU A 435 15.81 -31.13 -9.48
C GLU A 435 17.26 -31.29 -9.04
N ARG A 436 17.50 -31.48 -7.74
CA ARG A 436 18.82 -31.72 -7.14
C ARG A 436 19.46 -33.00 -7.70
N ASP A 437 18.73 -34.11 -7.66
CA ASP A 437 19.27 -35.44 -7.97
C ASP A 437 19.61 -35.63 -9.46
N ASN A 438 19.02 -34.78 -10.33
CA ASN A 438 19.30 -34.76 -11.77
C ASN A 438 20.13 -33.53 -12.21
N GLY A 439 20.64 -32.73 -11.28
CA GLY A 439 21.46 -31.54 -11.57
C GLY A 439 20.75 -30.43 -12.35
N PHE A 440 19.42 -30.36 -12.28
CA PHE A 440 18.62 -29.38 -13.02
C PHE A 440 18.57 -28.01 -12.32
N ARG A 441 18.40 -26.95 -13.11
CA ARG A 441 18.08 -25.62 -12.59
C ARG A 441 16.74 -25.64 -11.85
N ARG A 442 16.71 -24.97 -10.70
CA ARG A 442 15.56 -24.87 -9.79
C ARG A 442 14.44 -24.03 -10.43
N SER A 443 13.30 -24.65 -10.71
CA SER A 443 12.15 -23.98 -11.32
C SER A 443 11.49 -23.01 -10.31
N PRO A 444 11.18 -21.76 -10.66
CA PRO A 444 10.44 -20.85 -9.79
C PRO A 444 9.08 -21.42 -9.38
N ILE A 445 8.83 -21.58 -8.07
CA ILE A 445 7.53 -22.02 -7.53
C ILE A 445 6.90 -20.88 -6.73
N ILE A 446 5.74 -20.39 -7.17
CA ILE A 446 4.93 -19.39 -6.47
C ILE A 446 3.79 -20.12 -5.75
N ALA A 447 3.72 -19.99 -4.43
CA ALA A 447 2.65 -20.57 -3.62
C ALA A 447 1.33 -19.83 -3.86
N LEU A 448 0.20 -20.55 -3.97
CA LEU A 448 -1.14 -19.97 -3.87
C LEU A 448 -1.71 -20.32 -2.49
N THR A 449 -2.12 -19.32 -1.71
CA THR A 449 -2.55 -19.50 -0.31
C THR A 449 -3.96 -18.96 -0.07
N ALA A 450 -4.79 -19.66 0.71
CA ALA A 450 -6.10 -19.16 1.11
C ALA A 450 -6.03 -18.05 2.19
N HIS A 451 -4.90 -17.94 2.89
CA HIS A 451 -4.68 -16.98 3.97
C HIS A 451 -3.47 -16.09 3.68
N ALA A 452 -3.54 -14.84 4.16
CA ALA A 452 -2.52 -13.80 3.97
C ALA A 452 -1.92 -13.30 5.30
N MET A 453 -2.01 -14.12 6.36
CA MET A 453 -1.56 -13.76 7.71
C MET A 453 -0.02 -13.84 7.83
N LEU A 454 0.55 -13.14 8.81
CA LEU A 454 1.95 -13.31 9.17
C LEU A 454 2.22 -14.78 9.55
N GLY A 455 3.34 -15.31 9.08
CA GLY A 455 3.74 -16.71 9.26
C GLY A 455 3.46 -17.64 8.06
N ASP A 456 2.38 -17.44 7.29
CA ASP A 456 2.11 -18.32 6.14
C ASP A 456 3.12 -18.11 4.99
N ARG A 457 3.56 -16.87 4.79
CA ARG A 457 4.71 -16.55 3.93
C ARG A 457 5.97 -17.30 4.35
N GLU A 458 6.23 -17.35 5.65
CA GLU A 458 7.46 -17.95 6.19
C GLU A 458 7.46 -19.46 5.99
N LYS A 459 6.31 -20.14 6.19
CA LYS A 459 6.12 -21.56 5.85
C LYS A 459 6.42 -21.85 4.38
N CYS A 460 5.95 -21.00 3.46
CA CYS A 460 6.19 -21.18 2.02
C CYS A 460 7.68 -21.06 1.67
N ILE A 461 8.38 -20.06 2.21
CA ILE A 461 9.82 -19.87 1.98
C ILE A 461 10.65 -20.98 2.65
N GLN A 462 10.27 -21.43 3.86
CA GLN A 462 10.89 -22.60 4.52
C GLN A 462 10.69 -23.89 3.71
N ALA A 463 9.53 -24.07 3.08
CA ALA A 463 9.23 -25.17 2.16
C ALA A 463 9.91 -25.04 0.77
N GLN A 464 10.86 -24.12 0.60
CA GLN A 464 11.61 -23.89 -0.65
C GLN A 464 10.76 -23.49 -1.87
N MET A 465 9.62 -22.84 -1.64
CA MET A 465 8.93 -22.00 -2.62
C MET A 465 9.65 -20.64 -2.73
N ASP A 466 9.41 -19.89 -3.81
CA ASP A 466 10.19 -18.69 -4.18
C ASP A 466 9.46 -17.37 -3.88
N GLU A 467 8.13 -17.37 -3.98
CA GLU A 467 7.25 -16.28 -3.54
C GLU A 467 5.84 -16.87 -3.29
N TYR A 468 4.86 -16.04 -2.94
CA TYR A 468 3.49 -16.44 -2.63
C TYR A 468 2.45 -15.44 -3.15
N LEU A 469 1.22 -15.89 -3.30
CA LEU A 469 0.04 -15.13 -3.72
C LEU A 469 -1.19 -15.57 -2.91
N SER A 470 -1.87 -14.62 -2.30
CA SER A 470 -3.15 -14.86 -1.63
C SER A 470 -4.29 -15.03 -2.65
N LYS A 471 -5.11 -16.06 -2.48
CA LYS A 471 -6.43 -16.18 -3.12
C LYS A 471 -7.42 -15.19 -2.48
N PRO A 472 -8.41 -14.64 -3.21
CA PRO A 472 -8.65 -14.78 -4.64
C PRO A 472 -7.57 -14.05 -5.48
N LEU A 473 -7.22 -14.63 -6.62
CA LEU A 473 -6.10 -14.18 -7.45
C LEU A 473 -6.41 -12.85 -8.16
N LYS A 474 -5.80 -11.75 -7.68
CA LYS A 474 -5.91 -10.43 -8.30
C LYS A 474 -5.08 -10.41 -9.61
N PRO A 475 -5.66 -10.07 -10.78
CA PRO A 475 -4.97 -10.19 -12.07
C PRO A 475 -3.62 -9.46 -12.14
N ASN A 476 -3.56 -8.21 -11.66
CA ASN A 476 -2.32 -7.43 -11.66
C ASN A 476 -1.25 -8.10 -10.80
N GLN A 477 -1.60 -8.44 -9.55
CA GLN A 477 -0.67 -9.06 -8.58
C GLN A 477 -0.12 -10.41 -9.07
N LEU A 478 -0.97 -11.22 -9.71
CA LEU A 478 -0.55 -12.49 -10.33
C LEU A 478 0.52 -12.26 -11.40
N ILE A 479 0.27 -11.34 -12.33
CA ILE A 479 1.19 -11.03 -13.44
C ILE A 479 2.47 -10.32 -12.95
N GLN A 480 2.37 -9.45 -11.93
CA GLN A 480 3.51 -8.84 -11.26
C GLN A 480 4.46 -9.89 -10.67
N THR A 481 3.94 -10.84 -9.88
CA THR A 481 4.75 -11.89 -9.25
C THR A 481 5.32 -12.88 -10.27
N ILE A 482 4.56 -13.20 -11.33
CA ILE A 482 5.03 -14.00 -12.46
C ILE A 482 6.23 -13.33 -13.14
N LEU A 483 6.11 -12.06 -13.53
CA LEU A 483 7.20 -11.35 -14.20
C LEU A 483 8.40 -11.14 -13.26
N LYS A 484 8.19 -10.88 -11.97
CA LYS A 484 9.25 -10.85 -10.94
C LYS A 484 10.05 -12.16 -10.93
N CYS A 485 9.38 -13.31 -10.90
CA CYS A 485 10.05 -14.62 -10.92
C CYS A 485 10.71 -14.92 -12.28
N GLY A 486 10.02 -14.65 -13.40
CA GLY A 486 10.47 -14.97 -14.75
C GLY A 486 11.55 -14.05 -15.34
N THR A 487 11.74 -12.83 -14.79
CA THR A 487 12.78 -11.90 -15.25
C THR A 487 14.04 -11.92 -14.36
N LEU A 488 13.89 -12.02 -13.03
CA LEU A 488 15.03 -12.05 -12.10
C LEU A 488 15.58 -13.47 -11.80
N GLY A 489 14.83 -14.52 -12.16
CA GLY A 489 15.12 -15.92 -11.84
C GLY A 489 16.42 -16.52 -12.41
N GLY A 490 17.21 -15.76 -13.18
CA GLY A 490 18.51 -16.19 -13.70
C GLY A 490 19.72 -15.76 -12.86
N ALA A 491 19.72 -14.58 -12.25
CA ALA A 491 20.96 -13.93 -11.76
C ALA A 491 21.11 -13.83 -10.23
N LEU A 492 20.02 -14.02 -9.48
CA LEU A 492 20.02 -13.94 -8.01
C LEU A 492 20.00 -15.30 -7.29
N LEU A 493 19.63 -16.38 -7.98
CA LEU A 493 19.57 -17.73 -7.40
C LEU A 493 20.98 -18.33 -7.25
N ASP A 494 21.81 -18.28 -8.29
CA ASP A 494 23.17 -18.84 -8.27
C ASP A 494 24.02 -18.24 -7.13
N ARG A 495 23.96 -16.90 -6.95
CA ARG A 495 24.70 -16.16 -5.90
C ARG A 495 24.33 -16.50 -4.46
N ARG A 496 23.18 -17.15 -4.19
CA ARG A 496 22.89 -17.68 -2.84
C ARG A 496 23.57 -19.02 -2.58
N THR A 497 24.01 -19.71 -3.62
CA THR A 497 24.64 -21.04 -3.53
C THR A 497 26.15 -20.93 -3.37
N GLU A 498 26.79 -19.99 -4.07
CA GLU A 498 28.26 -19.77 -4.03
C GLU A 498 28.78 -19.42 -2.62
N ASN A 499 28.02 -18.66 -1.83
CA ASN A 499 28.39 -18.29 -0.46
C ASN A 499 28.34 -19.45 0.56
N SER A 500 28.06 -20.69 0.13
CA SER A 500 27.91 -21.85 1.03
C SER A 500 29.03 -22.88 0.95
N ASN A 501 29.98 -22.79 0.00
CA ASN A 501 31.06 -23.78 -0.17
C ASN A 501 32.40 -23.12 -0.54
N SER A 502 33.30 -23.01 0.44
CA SER A 502 34.72 -22.68 0.24
C SER A 502 35.63 -23.50 1.16
N TYR A 503 35.43 -24.83 1.17
CA TYR A 503 36.30 -25.81 1.82
C TYR A 503 36.76 -26.90 0.84
N THR A 504 37.75 -26.56 0.03
CA THR A 504 38.72 -27.49 -0.57
C THR A 504 40.09 -26.82 -0.45
N GLU A 505 41.03 -27.38 0.29
CA GLU A 505 41.92 -28.47 -0.16
C GLU A 505 42.75 -28.07 -1.38
N ASP A 506 44.01 -27.71 -1.11
CA ASP A 506 45.04 -27.48 -2.14
C ASP A 506 46.37 -28.07 -1.64
N ARG A 507 47.10 -28.81 -2.49
CA ARG A 507 48.21 -29.67 -2.00
C ARG A 507 49.32 -29.98 -3.02
N LYS A 508 50.44 -29.23 -2.91
CA LYS A 508 51.74 -29.37 -3.63
C LYS A 508 51.69 -28.94 -5.11
N GLY A 509 52.71 -28.30 -5.68
CA GLY A 509 54.03 -27.83 -5.19
C GLY A 509 54.74 -27.07 -6.32
N GLN A 510 55.99 -26.59 -6.22
CA GLN A 510 57.04 -26.67 -5.19
C GLN A 510 57.30 -25.23 -4.62
N GLU A 511 58.41 -24.77 -4.01
CA GLU A 511 59.78 -25.27 -3.78
C GLU A 511 60.35 -24.72 -2.44
N SER A 512 61.66 -24.41 -2.33
CA SER A 512 62.35 -23.99 -1.09
C SER A 512 63.69 -23.28 -1.39
N PRO A 513 64.48 -22.78 -0.40
CA PRO A 513 64.21 -22.58 1.04
C PRO A 513 64.62 -21.17 1.59
N SER A 514 64.23 -20.81 2.82
CA SER A 514 65.16 -20.38 3.91
C SER A 514 64.52 -19.80 5.20
N SER A 515 65.10 -20.18 6.35
CA SER A 515 65.22 -19.50 7.67
C SER A 515 64.03 -18.81 8.38
N SER A 516 63.66 -19.40 9.55
CA SER A 516 63.40 -18.73 10.85
C SER A 516 62.09 -17.92 11.09
N ARG A 517 61.54 -17.77 12.32
CA ARG A 517 61.56 -18.56 13.59
C ARG A 517 60.41 -18.09 14.51
N LEU A 518 59.97 -18.98 15.43
CA LEU A 518 59.31 -18.72 16.74
C LEU A 518 57.82 -18.31 16.85
N ASN A 519 57.15 -19.05 17.74
CA ASN A 519 56.11 -18.69 18.71
C ASN A 519 54.62 -18.44 18.31
N THR A 520 53.80 -19.43 18.68
CA THR A 520 52.37 -19.28 19.06
C THR A 520 52.16 -19.74 20.51
N PRO A 521 51.32 -19.05 21.32
CA PRO A 521 50.84 -19.58 22.61
C PRO A 521 49.66 -20.54 22.43
N LYS A 522 49.49 -21.52 23.35
CA LYS A 522 48.38 -22.49 23.33
C LYS A 522 47.20 -22.07 24.23
N ARG A 523 46.03 -22.59 23.89
CA ARG A 523 44.78 -22.54 24.68
C ARG A 523 44.93 -23.37 25.98
N PRO A 524 44.50 -22.88 27.16
CA PRO A 524 44.29 -23.71 28.35
C PRO A 524 43.08 -24.66 28.18
N GLY A 525 43.04 -25.75 28.95
CA GLY A 525 41.98 -26.76 28.92
C GLY A 525 41.08 -26.77 30.17
N MET A 526 40.03 -27.58 30.13
CA MET A 526 39.11 -27.84 31.25
C MET A 526 39.74 -28.77 32.31
N ASN A 527 39.19 -28.72 33.53
CA ASN A 527 39.29 -29.78 34.54
C ASN A 527 37.89 -30.07 35.13
N ASP A 528 37.74 -31.16 35.87
CA ASP A 528 36.51 -31.96 35.93
C ASP A 528 36.14 -32.42 37.37
N ARG A 529 34.84 -32.62 37.65
CA ARG A 529 34.18 -33.16 38.88
C ARG A 529 34.24 -32.31 40.18
N GLY A 530 33.25 -32.41 41.10
CA GLY A 530 31.94 -33.09 41.03
C GLY A 530 31.23 -33.34 42.39
N PHE A 531 30.03 -33.94 42.34
CA PHE A 531 29.20 -34.53 43.42
C PHE A 531 28.30 -33.63 44.33
N THR A 532 27.46 -34.29 45.16
CA THR A 532 26.02 -33.98 45.37
C THR A 532 25.51 -34.15 46.80
N GLU A 533 24.42 -33.42 47.16
CA GLU A 533 23.23 -33.80 47.99
C GLU A 533 22.42 -32.51 48.29
N GLY A 534 21.10 -32.45 48.53
CA GLY A 534 19.97 -33.40 48.50
C GLY A 534 18.61 -32.62 48.48
N GLY A 535 17.47 -33.26 48.19
CA GLY A 535 16.15 -32.59 47.97
C GLY A 535 15.31 -32.31 49.25
N PRO A 536 13.96 -32.22 49.21
CA PRO A 536 13.04 -32.46 48.06
C PRO A 536 11.83 -31.50 47.89
N GLY A 537 11.05 -31.68 46.81
CA GLY A 537 9.64 -31.23 46.67
C GLY A 537 9.40 -30.02 45.72
N GLY A 538 8.44 -30.01 44.79
CA GLY A 538 7.66 -31.11 44.19
C GLY A 538 6.16 -30.84 44.04
N MET A 539 5.67 -30.68 42.79
CA MET A 539 4.36 -31.15 42.26
C MET A 539 4.23 -30.79 40.76
N GLU A 540 3.30 -31.46 40.07
CA GLU A 540 3.18 -31.47 38.59
C GLU A 540 1.97 -30.68 38.07
N SER A 541 1.95 -30.40 36.76
CA SER A 541 0.82 -29.77 36.06
C SER A 541 -0.35 -30.73 35.84
N PRO A 542 -1.61 -30.33 36.08
CA PRO A 542 -2.79 -31.11 35.66
C PRO A 542 -3.14 -30.88 34.18
N ALA A 543 -3.80 -31.87 33.56
CA ALA A 543 -4.25 -31.85 32.18
C ALA A 543 -5.77 -31.59 32.03
N ILE A 544 -6.23 -31.56 30.78
CA ILE A 544 -7.63 -31.29 30.35
C ILE A 544 -8.61 -32.34 30.88
N SER A 545 -9.82 -31.91 31.26
CA SER A 545 -11.02 -32.77 31.32
C SER A 545 -12.29 -31.95 31.04
N SER A 546 -13.38 -32.62 30.67
CA SER A 546 -14.62 -32.02 30.13
C SER A 546 -15.90 -32.68 30.68
N ALA A 547 -16.81 -31.87 31.21
CA ALA A 547 -18.26 -32.09 31.43
C ALA A 547 -18.85 -30.71 31.78
N GLU A 548 -19.98 -30.23 31.24
CA GLU A 548 -21.36 -30.74 31.36
C GLU A 548 -21.88 -30.83 32.81
N GLN A 549 -22.58 -29.78 33.27
CA GLN A 549 -23.74 -29.92 34.18
C GLN A 549 -24.63 -28.66 34.26
N ASP A 550 -25.88 -28.85 33.81
CA ASP A 550 -27.19 -28.29 34.23
C ASP A 550 -27.37 -26.87 34.81
N ASP A 551 -28.33 -26.16 34.20
CA ASP A 551 -29.08 -25.02 34.73
C ASP A 551 -30.25 -25.50 35.64
N PRO A 552 -30.41 -24.95 36.86
CA PRO A 552 -31.65 -25.09 37.62
C PRO A 552 -32.32 -23.76 37.99
N MET A 553 -33.57 -23.64 37.54
CA MET A 553 -34.68 -22.82 38.08
C MET A 553 -34.68 -21.30 37.87
N GLN A 554 -35.45 -20.94 36.83
CA GLN A 554 -36.61 -20.05 36.98
C GLN A 554 -37.20 -20.01 38.40
N ARG A 555 -37.45 -18.81 38.95
CA ARG A 555 -38.69 -18.51 39.72
C ARG A 555 -38.86 -17.01 40.00
N VAL A 556 -39.96 -16.45 39.50
CA VAL A 556 -40.84 -15.44 40.13
C VAL A 556 -40.16 -14.12 40.57
N THR A 557 -40.59 -12.94 40.09
CA THR A 557 -41.97 -12.50 39.81
C THR A 557 -42.05 -11.66 38.54
#